data_AF-A0A6A4ZB03-F1
#
_entry.id   AF-A0A6A4ZB03-F1
#
_cell.length_a   1.000
_cell.length_b   1.000
_cell.length_c   1.000
_cell.angle_alpha   90.00
_cell.angle_beta   90.00
_cell.angle_gamma   90.00
#
_symmetry.space_group_name_H-M   'P 1'
#
loop_
_entity.id
_entity.type
_entity.pdbx_description
1 polymer ?
#
loop_
_entity_poly.entity_id
_entity_poly.type
_entity_poly.pdbx_seq_one_letter_code
_entity_poly.pdbx_strand_id
1 'polypeptide(L)'
;MTNLKVSAVQLASRHPLVRFNKASLVCASFFVANLVTEPMKAYVSEPLPWALNSTLLNENKTFDEFVYSTYLLFATKYNNHTLRPDTAVSQDKSANTILLRYNLTLPSNQVDRCNAYQIQFPGAMLFGEGTVRFVCDFLAQNASTQLVMPRYMCQHHVLVGSFVTAESCLWIDPFPTAG
;
A
#
# COMPACT_ATOMS: atom_id res chain seq x y z
N MET A 1 71.06 -15.76 -13.31
CA MET A 1 70.36 -14.76 -12.48
C MET A 1 69.96 -13.59 -13.36
N THR A 2 68.70 -13.56 -13.79
CA THR A 2 68.12 -12.49 -14.62
C THR A 2 67.20 -11.64 -13.74
N ASN A 3 67.56 -10.37 -13.57
CA ASN A 3 66.79 -9.39 -12.79
C ASN A 3 65.51 -9.00 -13.54
N LEU A 4 64.35 -9.27 -12.94
CA LEU A 4 63.04 -8.86 -13.45
C LEU A 4 62.72 -7.46 -12.91
N LYS A 5 62.72 -6.46 -13.80
CA LYS A 5 62.42 -5.07 -13.46
C LYS A 5 60.91 -4.87 -13.49
N VAL A 6 60.26 -4.93 -12.33
CA VAL A 6 58.83 -4.62 -12.20
C VAL A 6 58.66 -3.10 -12.30
N SER A 7 58.02 -2.62 -13.37
CA SER A 7 57.60 -1.22 -13.47
C SER A 7 56.22 -1.07 -12.85
N ALA A 8 56.12 -0.26 -11.79
CA ALA A 8 54.84 0.10 -11.20
C ALA A 8 54.05 1.00 -12.16
N VAL A 9 52.87 0.55 -12.58
CA VAL A 9 51.92 1.38 -13.33
C VAL A 9 51.23 2.31 -12.32
N GLN A 10 51.61 3.59 -12.32
CA GLN A 10 50.83 4.62 -11.65
C GLN A 10 49.57 4.88 -12.47
N LEU A 11 48.42 4.34 -12.02
CA LEU A 11 47.12 4.82 -12.49
C LEU A 11 46.92 6.25 -11.98
N ALA A 12 47.09 7.23 -12.87
CA ALA A 12 46.69 8.60 -12.59
C ALA A 12 45.18 8.63 -12.29
N SER A 13 44.82 8.92 -11.04
CA SER A 13 43.43 9.17 -10.64
C SER A 13 42.94 10.45 -11.34
N ARG A 14 42.18 10.29 -12.42
CA ARG A 14 41.46 11.41 -13.03
C ARG A 14 40.22 11.68 -12.17
N HIS A 15 40.21 12.84 -11.51
CA HIS A 15 38.99 13.33 -10.87
C HIS A 15 37.87 13.45 -11.92
N PRO A 16 36.66 12.93 -11.66
CA PRO A 16 35.56 13.03 -12.60
C PRO A 16 35.23 14.51 -12.85
N LEU A 17 35.37 14.96 -14.10
CA LEU A 17 34.95 16.30 -14.51
C LEU A 17 33.45 16.29 -14.78
N VAL A 18 32.69 16.92 -13.90
CA VAL A 18 31.24 17.11 -14.09
C VAL A 18 31.03 18.13 -15.21
N ARG A 19 30.39 17.71 -16.30
CA ARG A 19 30.05 18.57 -17.45
C ARG A 19 28.55 18.81 -17.51
N PHE A 20 28.15 20.08 -17.55
CA PHE A 20 26.75 20.46 -17.75
C PHE A 20 26.37 20.34 -19.23
N ASN A 21 25.57 19.33 -19.56
CA ASN A 21 24.95 19.18 -20.86
C ASN A 21 23.63 19.96 -20.91
N LYS A 22 23.43 20.83 -21.90
CA LYS A 22 22.17 21.58 -22.08
C LYS A 22 20.95 20.67 -22.17
N ALA A 23 21.08 19.52 -22.84
CA ALA A 23 20.00 18.53 -22.91
C ALA A 23 19.68 17.96 -21.52
N SER A 24 20.71 17.69 -20.71
CA SER A 24 20.53 17.23 -19.32
C SER A 24 19.86 18.30 -18.46
N LEU A 25 20.17 19.58 -18.68
CA LEU A 25 19.53 20.69 -17.96
C LEU A 25 18.04 20.79 -18.33
N VAL A 26 17.71 20.71 -19.62
CA VAL A 26 16.31 20.73 -20.09
C VAL A 26 15.53 19.55 -19.51
N CYS A 27 16.07 18.34 -19.56
CA CYS A 27 15.45 17.16 -18.96
C CYS A 27 15.27 17.31 -17.44
N ALA A 28 16.30 17.83 -16.74
CA ALA A 28 16.22 18.10 -15.31
C ALA A 28 15.14 19.15 -14.99
N SER A 29 15.05 20.21 -15.77
CA SER A 29 14.01 21.24 -15.62
C SER A 29 12.61 20.66 -15.82
N PHE A 30 12.39 19.82 -16.83
CA PHE A 30 11.10 19.14 -17.00
C PHE A 30 10.79 18.19 -15.85
N PHE A 31 11.77 17.45 -15.35
CA PHE A 31 11.60 16.55 -14.22
C PHE A 31 11.25 17.30 -12.94
N VAL A 32 11.93 18.42 -12.66
CA VAL A 32 11.64 19.31 -11.53
C VAL A 32 10.26 19.93 -11.68
N ALA A 33 9.89 20.43 -12.87
CA ALA A 33 8.55 20.96 -13.11
C ALA A 33 7.47 19.89 -12.89
N ASN A 34 7.71 18.66 -13.34
CA ASN A 34 6.80 17.55 -13.10
C ASN A 34 6.67 17.29 -11.59
N LEU A 35 7.78 17.17 -10.85
CA LEU A 35 7.78 16.96 -9.40
C LEU A 35 7.06 18.08 -8.63
N VAL A 36 7.30 19.34 -8.98
CA VAL A 36 6.69 20.50 -8.31
C VAL A 36 5.18 20.59 -8.60
N THR A 37 4.72 20.05 -9.72
CA THR A 37 3.29 20.05 -10.08
C THR A 37 2.51 18.85 -9.55
N GLU A 38 3.15 17.78 -9.07
CA GLU A 38 2.47 16.61 -8.51
C GLU A 38 1.49 16.94 -7.37
N PRO A 39 1.83 17.79 -6.37
CA PRO A 39 0.85 18.17 -5.34
C PRO A 39 -0.39 18.83 -5.94
N MET A 40 -0.22 19.72 -6.93
CA MET A 40 -1.36 20.37 -7.60
C MET A 40 -2.20 19.37 -8.39
N LYS A 41 -1.57 18.39 -9.07
CA LYS A 41 -2.30 17.33 -9.78
C LYS A 41 -3.14 16.49 -8.81
N ALA A 42 -2.59 16.15 -7.64
CA ALA A 42 -3.31 15.42 -6.60
C ALA A 42 -4.56 16.19 -6.16
N TYR A 43 -4.41 17.49 -5.83
CA TYR A 43 -5.54 18.34 -5.45
C TYR A 43 -6.62 18.45 -6.53
N VAL A 44 -6.25 18.53 -7.81
CA VAL A 44 -7.22 18.64 -8.91
C VAL A 44 -7.94 17.32 -9.17
N SER A 45 -7.31 16.18 -8.89
CA SER A 45 -7.93 14.87 -9.03
C SER A 45 -8.82 14.47 -7.85
N GLU A 46 -8.64 15.13 -6.70
CA GLU A 46 -9.39 14.83 -5.49
C GLU A 46 -10.74 15.57 -5.46
N PRO A 47 -11.81 14.93 -4.96
CA PRO A 47 -13.05 15.62 -4.65
C PRO A 47 -12.79 16.74 -3.64
N LEU A 48 -13.39 17.90 -3.87
CA LEU A 48 -13.30 19.04 -2.95
C LEU A 48 -13.86 18.65 -1.58
N PRO A 49 -13.32 19.17 -0.45
CA PRO A 49 -13.72 18.74 0.89
C PRO A 49 -15.23 18.86 1.17
N TRP A 50 -15.89 19.87 0.61
CA TRP A 50 -17.32 20.11 0.76
C TRP A 50 -18.21 19.28 -0.17
N ALA A 51 -17.61 18.52 -1.10
CA ALA A 51 -18.32 17.58 -1.96
C ALA A 51 -18.40 16.17 -1.36
N LEU A 52 -17.74 15.95 -0.22
CA LEU A 52 -17.70 14.65 0.45
C LEU A 52 -18.91 14.46 1.35
N ASN A 53 -19.50 13.27 1.27
CA ASN A 53 -20.44 12.85 2.29
C ASN A 53 -19.65 12.61 3.58
N SER A 54 -20.09 13.20 4.69
CA SER A 54 -19.44 13.01 5.98
C SER A 54 -19.50 11.54 6.38
N THR A 55 -18.42 10.80 6.17
CA THR A 55 -18.20 9.53 6.87
C THR A 55 -17.89 9.87 8.32
N LEU A 56 -18.82 9.52 9.21
CA LEU A 56 -18.67 9.65 10.65
C LEU A 56 -17.50 8.76 11.10
N LEU A 57 -16.29 9.34 11.15
CA LEU A 57 -15.18 8.83 11.93
C LEU A 57 -15.64 8.92 13.40
N ASN A 58 -16.10 7.81 13.95
CA ASN A 58 -16.64 7.80 15.31
C ASN A 58 -15.47 7.83 16.31
N GLU A 59 -15.07 9.04 16.72
CA GLU A 59 -13.91 9.31 17.60
C GLU A 59 -14.03 8.73 19.01
N ASN A 60 -15.18 8.20 19.40
CA ASN A 60 -15.47 7.78 20.78
C ASN A 60 -15.65 6.26 20.97
N LYS A 61 -15.11 5.46 20.03
CA LYS A 61 -15.22 3.99 20.06
C LYS A 61 -13.95 3.33 20.56
N THR A 62 -14.08 2.13 21.12
CA THR A 62 -12.91 1.26 21.32
C THR A 62 -12.36 0.82 19.97
N PHE A 63 -11.08 0.43 19.92
CA PHE A 63 -10.45 0.02 18.67
C PHE A 63 -11.18 -1.18 18.02
N ASP A 64 -11.60 -2.16 18.81
CA ASP A 64 -12.34 -3.32 18.29
C ASP A 64 -13.70 -2.93 17.69
N GLU A 65 -14.40 -1.99 18.33
CA GLU A 65 -15.67 -1.50 17.82
C GLU A 65 -15.48 -0.67 16.53
N PHE A 66 -14.41 0.12 16.46
CA PHE A 66 -13.98 0.77 15.22
C PHE A 66 -13.74 -0.26 14.12
N VAL A 67 -12.88 -1.26 14.35
CA VAL A 67 -12.54 -2.28 13.34
C VAL A 67 -13.79 -2.99 12.84
N TYR A 68 -14.67 -3.44 13.74
CA TYR A 68 -15.90 -4.13 13.37
C TYR A 68 -16.86 -3.22 12.58
N SER A 69 -17.13 -2.01 13.07
CA SER A 69 -18.13 -1.13 12.45
C SER A 69 -17.66 -0.55 11.11
N THR A 70 -16.38 -0.21 10.97
CA THR A 70 -15.81 0.28 9.71
C THR A 70 -15.71 -0.83 8.67
N TYR A 71 -15.30 -2.05 9.06
CA TYR A 71 -15.36 -3.21 8.18
C TYR A 71 -16.78 -3.44 7.68
N LEU A 72 -17.78 -3.47 8.57
CA LEU A 72 -19.16 -3.73 8.20
C LEU A 72 -19.70 -2.68 7.22
N LEU A 73 -19.36 -1.40 7.44
CA LEU A 73 -19.71 -0.31 6.52
C LEU A 73 -19.13 -0.53 5.12
N PHE A 74 -17.83 -0.84 5.03
CA PHE A 74 -17.15 -1.05 3.75
C PHE A 74 -17.61 -2.34 3.06
N ALA A 75 -17.69 -3.46 3.75
CA ALA A 75 -18.13 -4.74 3.19
C ALA A 75 -19.60 -4.68 2.71
N THR A 76 -20.45 -3.93 3.41
CA THR A 76 -21.86 -3.74 2.98
C THR A 76 -21.96 -2.88 1.73
N LYS A 77 -21.09 -1.88 1.57
CA LYS A 77 -21.11 -0.98 0.42
C LYS A 77 -20.38 -1.54 -0.80
N TYR A 78 -19.26 -2.23 -0.59
CA TYR A 78 -18.35 -2.71 -1.62
C TYR A 78 -18.35 -4.24 -1.65
N ASN A 79 -19.30 -4.84 -2.37
CA ASN A 79 -19.51 -6.29 -2.42
C ASN A 79 -19.81 -6.79 -3.84
N ASN A 80 -20.05 -8.09 -3.99
CA ASN A 80 -20.33 -8.75 -5.27
C ASN A 80 -21.64 -8.31 -5.95
N HIS A 81 -22.56 -7.67 -5.23
CA HIS A 81 -23.78 -7.11 -5.81
C HIS A 81 -23.58 -5.68 -6.31
N THR A 82 -22.72 -4.90 -5.64
CA THR A 82 -22.46 -3.49 -6.01
C THR A 82 -21.31 -3.33 -7.01
N LEU A 83 -20.43 -4.32 -7.11
CA LEU A 83 -19.25 -4.31 -7.98
C LEU A 83 -19.31 -5.47 -8.96
N ARG A 84 -18.83 -5.25 -10.18
CA ARG A 84 -18.70 -6.33 -11.15
C ARG A 84 -17.65 -7.35 -10.68
N PRO A 85 -17.81 -8.65 -10.97
CA PRO A 85 -16.86 -9.69 -10.54
C PRO A 85 -15.42 -9.47 -11.01
N ASP A 86 -15.24 -8.80 -12.15
CA ASP A 86 -13.96 -8.47 -12.81
C ASP A 86 -13.34 -7.14 -12.33
N THR A 87 -13.97 -6.45 -11.39
CA THR A 87 -13.49 -5.15 -10.91
C THR A 87 -12.28 -5.33 -9.99
N ALA A 88 -11.08 -5.00 -10.49
CA ALA A 88 -9.86 -5.00 -9.68
C ALA A 88 -9.68 -3.70 -8.86
N VAL A 89 -10.10 -2.57 -9.42
CA VAL A 89 -10.02 -1.25 -8.77
C VAL A 89 -11.34 -0.52 -8.95
N SER A 90 -11.85 0.08 -7.88
CA SER A 90 -13.03 0.94 -7.92
C SER A 90 -12.78 2.21 -7.12
N GLN A 91 -13.24 3.35 -7.63
CA GLN A 91 -13.14 4.65 -6.96
C GLN A 91 -14.55 5.18 -6.68
N ASP A 92 -14.88 5.36 -5.40
CA ASP A 92 -16.04 6.12 -4.98
C ASP A 92 -15.64 7.56 -4.69
N LYS A 93 -15.94 8.45 -5.63
CA LYS A 93 -15.63 9.88 -5.52
C LYS A 93 -16.46 10.58 -4.45
N SER A 94 -17.66 10.08 -4.13
CA SER A 94 -18.55 10.70 -3.13
C SER A 94 -18.07 10.48 -1.69
N ALA A 95 -17.36 9.37 -1.47
CA ALA A 95 -16.80 8.97 -0.19
C ALA A 95 -15.26 9.05 -0.16
N ASN A 96 -14.63 9.61 -1.22
CA ASN A 96 -13.19 9.60 -1.45
C ASN A 96 -12.52 8.23 -1.15
N THR A 97 -13.18 7.14 -1.51
CA THR A 97 -12.73 5.78 -1.17
C THR A 97 -12.20 5.08 -2.41
N ILE A 98 -11.06 4.40 -2.27
CA ILE A 98 -10.51 3.53 -3.31
C ILE A 98 -10.56 2.09 -2.79
N LEU A 99 -11.16 1.21 -3.58
CA LEU A 99 -11.17 -0.22 -3.33
C LEU A 99 -10.17 -0.91 -4.25
N LEU A 100 -9.37 -1.79 -3.66
CA LEU A 100 -8.47 -2.70 -4.34
C LEU A 100 -8.94 -4.14 -4.10
N ARG A 101 -9.27 -4.86 -5.16
CA ARG A 101 -9.77 -6.24 -5.10
C ARG A 101 -8.87 -7.16 -5.91
N TYR A 102 -8.26 -8.10 -5.22
CA TYR A 102 -7.29 -9.02 -5.81
C TYR A 102 -7.58 -10.45 -5.41
N ASN A 103 -7.37 -11.33 -6.38
CA ASN A 103 -7.48 -12.76 -6.23
C ASN A 103 -6.09 -13.31 -5.90
N LEU A 104 -5.92 -13.82 -4.68
CA LEU A 104 -4.63 -14.29 -4.20
C LEU A 104 -4.72 -15.74 -3.76
N THR A 105 -3.72 -16.53 -4.14
CA THR A 105 -3.50 -17.86 -3.56
C THR A 105 -2.66 -17.69 -2.32
N LEU A 106 -3.31 -17.58 -1.17
CA LEU A 106 -2.63 -17.36 0.10
C LEU A 106 -2.07 -18.68 0.65
N PRO A 107 -0.80 -18.71 1.08
CA PRO A 107 -0.24 -19.90 1.71
C PRO A 107 -0.74 -20.04 3.15
N SER A 108 -0.77 -21.27 3.65
CA SER A 108 -1.01 -21.59 5.06
C SER A 108 0.26 -22.06 5.76
N ASN A 109 0.29 -22.01 7.09
CA ASN A 109 1.42 -22.43 7.94
C ASN A 109 2.74 -21.68 7.65
N GLN A 110 2.67 -20.40 7.26
CA GLN A 110 3.85 -19.58 6.97
C GLN A 110 4.30 -18.74 8.16
N VAL A 111 4.89 -19.40 9.16
CA VAL A 111 5.38 -18.73 10.37
C VAL A 111 6.64 -17.88 10.07
N ASP A 112 7.59 -18.42 9.31
CA ASP A 112 8.91 -17.79 9.14
C ASP A 112 9.03 -16.86 7.92
N ARG A 113 8.03 -16.88 7.02
CA ARG A 113 8.11 -16.22 5.70
C ARG A 113 7.01 -15.18 5.46
N CYS A 114 6.35 -14.69 6.51
CA CYS A 114 5.26 -13.72 6.37
C CYS A 114 5.62 -12.54 5.46
N ASN A 115 6.78 -11.90 5.68
CA ASN A 115 7.20 -10.72 4.92
C ASN A 115 7.23 -10.93 3.40
N ALA A 116 7.57 -12.15 2.94
CA ALA A 116 7.64 -12.46 1.51
C ALA A 116 6.25 -12.57 0.86
N TYR A 117 5.21 -12.86 1.65
CA TYR A 117 3.82 -12.99 1.18
C TYR A 117 3.01 -11.74 1.48
N GLN A 118 3.29 -11.02 2.56
CA GLN A 118 2.61 -9.78 2.94
C GLN A 118 2.68 -8.74 1.81
N ILE A 119 3.82 -8.63 1.12
CA ILE A 119 4.00 -7.69 0.00
C ILE A 119 3.06 -7.96 -1.19
N GLN A 120 2.44 -9.14 -1.25
CA GLN A 120 1.48 -9.50 -2.31
C GLN A 120 0.08 -8.97 -2.01
N PHE A 121 -0.20 -8.58 -0.75
CA PHE A 121 -1.49 -8.00 -0.39
C PHE A 121 -1.65 -6.59 -0.99
N PRO A 122 -2.85 -6.25 -1.49
CA PRO A 122 -3.11 -4.91 -2.00
C PRO A 122 -2.95 -3.88 -0.88
N GLY A 123 -2.23 -2.80 -1.17
CA GLY A 123 -2.00 -1.73 -0.20
C GLY A 123 -1.01 -2.08 0.90
N ALA A 124 -0.20 -3.15 0.76
CA ALA A 124 0.78 -3.56 1.78
C ALA A 124 1.74 -2.43 2.22
N MET A 125 2.04 -1.48 1.32
CA MET A 125 2.86 -0.29 1.62
C MET A 125 2.22 0.66 2.65
N LEU A 126 0.91 0.54 2.88
CA LEU A 126 0.13 1.34 3.82
C LEU A 126 -0.15 0.60 5.13
N PHE A 127 0.30 -0.65 5.29
CA PHE A 127 0.02 -1.43 6.50
C PHE A 127 0.82 -0.90 7.68
N GLY A 128 0.11 -0.48 8.73
CA GLY A 128 0.67 -0.29 10.06
C GLY A 128 0.90 -1.62 10.78
N GLU A 129 1.57 -1.57 11.91
CA GLU A 129 1.99 -2.75 12.70
C GLU A 129 0.82 -3.73 12.98
N GLY A 130 -0.35 -3.22 13.35
CA GLY A 130 -1.53 -4.05 13.63
C GLY A 130 -2.01 -4.84 12.41
N THR A 131 -2.03 -4.21 11.24
CA THR A 131 -2.42 -4.87 9.98
C THR A 131 -1.36 -5.88 9.53
N VAL A 132 -0.07 -5.55 9.70
CA VAL A 132 1.03 -6.49 9.45
C VAL A 132 0.89 -7.74 10.32
N ARG A 133 0.69 -7.54 11.63
CA ARG A 133 0.51 -8.64 12.58
C ARG A 133 -0.70 -9.49 12.24
N PHE A 134 -1.84 -8.87 11.92
CA PHE A 134 -3.03 -9.58 11.45
C PHE A 134 -2.74 -10.47 10.23
N VAL A 135 -2.07 -9.94 9.21
CA VAL A 135 -1.72 -10.71 8.00
C VAL A 135 -0.78 -11.87 8.35
N CYS A 136 0.23 -11.63 9.17
CA CYS A 136 1.16 -12.69 9.58
C CYS A 136 0.47 -13.77 10.41
N ASP A 137 -0.37 -13.38 11.36
CA ASP A 137 -1.13 -14.30 12.20
C ASP A 137 -2.09 -15.14 11.34
N PHE A 138 -2.73 -14.55 10.33
CA PHE A 138 -3.56 -15.25 9.35
C PHE A 138 -2.75 -16.26 8.52
N LEU A 139 -1.60 -15.86 7.98
CA LEU A 139 -0.75 -16.73 7.16
C LEU A 139 -0.07 -17.85 7.97
N ALA A 140 0.15 -17.63 9.27
CA ALA A 140 0.68 -18.64 10.19
C ALA A 140 -0.31 -19.77 10.47
N GLN A 141 -1.62 -19.52 10.32
CA GLN A 141 -2.64 -20.54 10.54
C GLN A 141 -2.68 -21.60 9.43
N ASN A 142 -3.24 -22.76 9.75
CA ASN A 142 -3.59 -23.77 8.75
C ASN A 142 -4.83 -23.33 7.94
N ALA A 143 -5.04 -23.94 6.76
CA ALA A 143 -6.11 -23.56 5.86
C ALA A 143 -7.52 -23.68 6.48
N SER A 144 -7.74 -24.66 7.36
CA SER A 144 -9.02 -24.83 8.05
C SER A 144 -9.30 -23.71 9.05
N THR A 145 -8.29 -23.28 9.80
CA THR A 145 -8.41 -22.20 10.80
C THR A 145 -8.57 -20.86 10.09
N GLN A 146 -7.90 -20.64 8.95
CA GLN A 146 -8.08 -19.45 8.11
C GLN A 146 -9.54 -19.22 7.67
N LEU A 147 -10.35 -20.29 7.58
CA LEU A 147 -11.77 -20.18 7.20
C LEU A 147 -12.68 -19.68 8.34
N VAL A 148 -12.28 -19.88 9.60
CA VAL A 148 -13.12 -19.60 10.78
C VAL A 148 -12.60 -18.47 11.65
N MET A 149 -11.32 -18.08 11.49
CA MET A 149 -10.75 -16.94 12.20
C MET A 149 -11.26 -15.59 11.66
N PRO A 150 -11.11 -14.49 12.41
CA PRO A 150 -11.35 -13.15 11.86
C PRO A 150 -10.54 -12.91 10.59
N ARG A 151 -11.19 -12.40 9.54
CA ARG A 151 -10.60 -12.17 8.21
C ARG A 151 -10.59 -10.71 7.81
N TYR A 152 -10.66 -9.81 8.77
CA TYR A 152 -10.65 -8.38 8.53
C TYR A 152 -9.83 -7.66 9.60
N MET A 153 -9.22 -6.55 9.20
CA MET A 153 -8.54 -5.61 10.08
C MET A 153 -8.65 -4.22 9.49
N CYS A 154 -8.87 -3.23 10.35
CA CYS A 154 -8.90 -1.82 9.97
C CYS A 154 -7.87 -1.03 10.77
N GLN A 155 -7.47 0.11 10.22
CA GLN A 155 -6.49 0.98 10.85
C GLN A 155 -6.78 2.44 10.52
N HIS A 156 -6.36 3.33 11.44
CA HIS A 156 -6.30 4.76 11.21
C HIS A 156 -4.94 5.12 10.62
N HIS A 157 -4.95 5.93 9.57
CA HIS A 157 -3.77 6.64 9.08
C HIS A 157 -3.68 7.95 9.82
N VAL A 158 -2.61 8.15 10.58
CA VAL A 158 -2.45 9.30 11.46
C VAL A 158 -1.24 10.12 11.03
N LEU A 159 -1.44 11.42 10.83
CA LEU A 159 -0.37 12.40 10.67
C LEU A 159 -0.03 13.04 12.02
N VAL A 160 1.27 13.22 12.27
CA VAL A 160 1.80 13.90 13.47
C VAL A 160 1.26 13.27 14.78
N GLY A 161 1.01 11.96 14.78
CA GLY A 161 0.62 11.20 15.97
C GLY A 161 -0.82 11.37 16.45
N SER A 162 -1.57 12.37 15.97
CA SER A 162 -2.94 12.64 16.47
C SER A 162 -3.98 12.94 15.39
N PHE A 163 -3.59 13.33 14.17
CA PHE A 163 -4.56 13.71 13.13
C PHE A 163 -4.89 12.52 12.24
N VAL A 164 -6.07 11.91 12.43
CA VAL A 164 -6.56 10.87 11.54
C VAL A 164 -6.85 11.49 10.17
N THR A 165 -6.13 11.03 9.14
CA THR A 165 -6.28 11.52 7.76
C THR A 165 -7.01 10.54 6.85
N ALA A 166 -7.00 9.26 7.18
CA ALA A 166 -7.74 8.25 6.45
C ALA A 166 -8.02 7.04 7.34
N GLU A 167 -9.03 6.26 6.96
CA GLU A 167 -9.25 4.91 7.46
C GLU A 167 -9.06 3.93 6.31
N SER A 168 -8.49 2.77 6.61
CA SER A 168 -8.39 1.68 5.64
C SER A 168 -8.71 0.36 6.31
N CYS A 169 -9.39 -0.52 5.58
CA CYS A 169 -9.60 -1.89 6.00
C CYS A 169 -9.05 -2.86 4.96
N LEU A 170 -8.50 -3.95 5.45
CA LEU A 170 -8.21 -5.15 4.68
C LEU A 170 -9.22 -6.22 5.11
N TRP A 171 -9.83 -6.92 4.16
CA TRP A 171 -10.58 -8.13 4.45
C TRP A 171 -10.33 -9.21 3.39
N ILE A 172 -10.49 -10.46 3.80
CA ILE A 172 -10.21 -11.66 3.00
C ILE A 172 -11.50 -12.46 2.91
N ASP A 173 -11.98 -12.61 1.68
CA ASP A 173 -13.12 -13.47 1.37
C ASP A 173 -12.64 -14.75 0.67
N PRO A 174 -13.13 -15.93 1.09
CA PRO A 174 -12.82 -17.16 0.38
C PRO A 174 -13.44 -17.09 -1.01
N PHE A 175 -12.72 -17.61 -1.99
CA PHE A 175 -13.29 -17.79 -3.31
C PHE A 175 -14.50 -18.72 -3.23
N PRO A 176 -15.61 -18.41 -3.94
CA PRO A 176 -16.65 -19.40 -4.14
C PRO A 176 -16.03 -20.59 -4.87
N THR A 177 -15.94 -21.74 -4.18
CA THR A 177 -15.65 -23.02 -4.84
C THR A 177 -16.75 -23.24 -5.86
N ALA A 178 -16.38 -23.51 -7.12
CA ALA A 178 -17.32 -24.06 -8.08
C ALA A 178 -17.87 -25.36 -7.47
N GLY A 179 -19.16 -25.37 -7.14
CA GLY A 179 -19.86 -26.56 -6.68
C GLY A 179 -19.89 -27.63 -7.77
#